data_AF-A0A6S7EFT5-F1
#
_entry.id   AF-A0A6S7EFT5-F1
#
_cell.length_a   1.000
_cell.length_b   1.000
_cell.length_c   1.000
_cell.angle_alpha   90.00
_cell.angle_beta   90.00
_cell.angle_gamma   90.00
#
_symmetry.space_group_name_H-M   'P 1'
#
loop_
_entity.id
_entity.type
_entity.pdbx_description
1 polymer ?
#
loop_
_entity_poly.entity_id
_entity_poly.type
_entity_poly.pdbx_seq_one_letter_code
_entity_poly.pdbx_strand_id
1 'polypeptide(L)'
;MTRPARLTVLVLCASVALAGCDSSLPPPPAGSRLTAETLATQETPPERQFKGTLAGKPIHLLMHECKVYKVEPAEGDNVAWTQVLEGDFSLLPTLCVRQELTAGKGFVQAFIGRQAFGAGGCCAGTPEYRSTDGLTWKPR
;
A
#
# COMPACT_ATOMS: atom_id res chain seq x y z
N MET A 1 -25.22 48.19 -42.29
CA MET A 1 -24.66 47.00 -42.97
C MET A 1 -24.27 45.98 -41.90
N THR A 2 -25.05 44.91 -41.81
CA THR A 2 -24.90 43.78 -40.89
C THR A 2 -23.95 42.73 -41.48
N ARG A 3 -23.02 42.21 -40.68
CA ARG A 3 -22.38 40.90 -40.90
C ARG A 3 -22.19 40.20 -39.56
N PRO A 4 -23.00 39.20 -39.22
CA PRO A 4 -22.70 38.27 -38.14
C PRO A 4 -21.92 37.09 -38.74
N ALA A 5 -20.66 36.92 -38.36
CA ALA A 5 -19.91 35.71 -38.67
C ALA A 5 -20.03 34.75 -37.49
N ARG A 6 -20.90 33.75 -37.65
CA ARG A 6 -20.96 32.54 -36.82
C ARG A 6 -19.68 31.73 -37.04
N LEU A 7 -19.01 31.36 -35.96
CA LEU A 7 -17.99 30.30 -35.89
C LEU A 7 -18.15 29.66 -34.50
N THR A 8 -19.08 28.74 -34.34
CA THR A 8 -18.86 27.27 -34.33
C THR A 8 -17.90 26.81 -33.22
N VAL A 9 -18.49 26.62 -32.04
CA VAL A 9 -18.45 25.44 -31.13
C VAL A 9 -17.25 24.47 -31.19
N LEU A 10 -16.86 24.03 -29.98
CA LEU A 10 -16.13 22.81 -29.57
C LEU A 10 -14.60 22.92 -29.40
N VAL A 11 -14.20 23.20 -28.16
CA VAL A 11 -13.09 22.45 -27.54
C VAL A 11 -13.59 21.91 -26.21
N LEU A 12 -13.97 20.63 -26.23
CA LEU A 12 -14.25 19.82 -25.07
C LEU A 12 -12.90 19.63 -24.34
N CYS A 13 -12.63 20.40 -23.30
CA CYS A 13 -11.54 20.07 -22.37
C CYS A 13 -11.98 18.83 -21.59
N ALA A 14 -11.65 17.65 -22.12
CA ALA A 14 -11.61 16.42 -21.35
C ALA A 14 -10.46 16.55 -20.34
N SER A 15 -10.72 17.21 -19.22
CA SER A 15 -9.88 17.12 -18.04
C SER A 15 -9.99 15.69 -17.54
N VAL A 16 -9.05 14.85 -17.99
CA VAL A 16 -8.72 13.57 -17.37
C VAL A 16 -8.45 13.89 -15.91
N ALA A 17 -9.38 13.50 -15.03
CA ALA A 17 -9.10 13.47 -13.61
C ALA A 17 -7.94 12.49 -13.43
N LEU A 18 -6.73 13.01 -13.21
CA LEU A 18 -5.70 12.31 -12.48
C LEU A 18 -6.22 12.13 -11.05
N ALA A 19 -7.23 11.27 -10.89
CA ALA A 19 -7.44 10.62 -9.61
C ALA A 19 -6.12 9.91 -9.37
N GLY A 20 -5.30 10.44 -8.47
CA GLY A 20 -4.20 9.67 -7.90
C GLY A 20 -4.80 8.33 -7.56
N CYS A 21 -4.27 7.26 -8.15
CA CYS A 21 -4.68 5.92 -7.81
C CYS A 21 -4.37 5.77 -6.32
N ASP A 22 -5.41 6.02 -5.51
CA ASP A 22 -5.45 5.58 -4.13
C ASP A 22 -4.99 4.13 -4.16
N SER A 23 -4.04 3.77 -3.29
CA SER A 23 -3.40 2.45 -3.19
C SER A 23 -4.45 1.39 -2.79
N SER A 24 -5.40 1.19 -3.68
CA SER A 24 -6.49 0.25 -3.61
C SER A 24 -6.08 -0.93 -4.43
N LEU A 25 -6.26 -2.11 -3.86
CA LEU A 25 -5.98 -3.36 -4.56
C LEU A 25 -6.82 -3.40 -5.85
N PRO A 26 -6.28 -4.00 -6.93
CA PRO A 26 -7.06 -4.19 -8.14
C PRO A 26 -8.34 -4.97 -7.79
N PRO A 27 -9.48 -4.64 -8.43
CA PRO A 27 -10.72 -5.36 -8.19
C PRO A 27 -10.53 -6.84 -8.54
N PRO A 28 -11.18 -7.76 -7.80
CA PRO A 28 -11.04 -9.17 -8.08
C PRO A 28 -11.59 -9.50 -9.49
N PRO A 29 -11.05 -10.53 -10.17
CA PRO A 29 -11.55 -10.96 -11.46
C PRO A 29 -13.05 -11.26 -11.45
N ALA A 30 -13.74 -10.98 -12.56
CA ALA A 30 -15.17 -11.23 -12.68
C ALA A 30 -15.51 -12.70 -12.37
N GLY A 31 -16.47 -12.92 -11.46
CA GLY A 31 -16.86 -14.25 -11.01
C GLY A 31 -15.97 -14.88 -9.93
N SER A 32 -14.94 -14.16 -9.44
CA SER A 32 -14.15 -14.60 -8.28
C SER A 32 -15.01 -14.67 -7.01
N ARG A 33 -14.89 -15.77 -6.27
CA ARG A 33 -15.40 -15.90 -4.90
C ARG A 33 -14.48 -15.23 -3.87
N LEU A 34 -13.23 -15.00 -4.24
CA LEU A 34 -12.20 -14.42 -3.37
C LEU A 34 -12.15 -12.90 -3.51
N THR A 35 -11.94 -12.21 -2.39
CA THR A 35 -11.72 -10.77 -2.31
C THR A 35 -10.35 -10.37 -2.85
N ALA A 36 -10.18 -9.09 -3.21
CA ALA A 36 -8.91 -8.54 -3.65
C ALA A 36 -7.79 -8.74 -2.62
N GLU A 37 -8.09 -8.55 -1.33
CA GLU A 37 -7.14 -8.77 -0.22
C GLU A 37 -6.69 -10.23 -0.13
N THR A 38 -7.61 -11.15 -0.40
CA THR A 38 -7.30 -12.59 -0.39
C THR A 38 -6.37 -12.96 -1.54
N LEU A 39 -6.67 -12.48 -2.74
CA LEU A 39 -5.81 -12.67 -3.92
C LEU A 39 -4.44 -12.05 -3.69
N ALA A 40 -4.39 -10.79 -3.22
CA ALA A 40 -3.14 -10.09 -2.94
C ALA A 40 -2.32 -10.79 -1.85
N THR A 41 -2.95 -11.39 -0.84
CA THR A 41 -2.25 -12.19 0.19
C THR A 41 -1.61 -13.45 -0.40
N GLN A 42 -2.29 -14.10 -1.34
CA GLN A 42 -1.79 -15.31 -2.00
C GLN A 42 -0.64 -14.99 -2.98
N GLU A 43 -0.74 -13.86 -3.67
CA GLU A 43 0.26 -13.41 -4.66
C GLU A 43 1.49 -12.76 -4.02
N THR A 44 1.37 -12.25 -2.79
CA THR A 44 2.50 -11.63 -2.09
C THR A 44 3.56 -12.69 -1.77
N PRO A 45 4.83 -12.46 -2.11
CA PRO A 45 5.87 -13.46 -1.89
C PRO A 45 6.24 -13.56 -0.40
N PRO A 46 6.78 -14.71 0.06
CA PRO A 46 7.02 -14.97 1.49
C PRO A 46 7.92 -13.96 2.18
N GLU A 47 8.90 -13.37 1.50
CA GLU A 47 9.81 -12.35 2.04
C GLU A 47 9.12 -11.00 2.35
N ARG A 48 7.90 -10.80 1.85
CA ARG A 48 7.03 -9.65 2.18
C ARG A 48 5.92 -10.04 3.14
N GLN A 49 6.00 -11.23 3.72
CA GLN A 49 5.06 -11.70 4.71
C GLN A 49 5.80 -12.15 5.97
N PHE A 50 5.12 -12.05 7.09
CA PHE A 50 5.54 -12.69 8.32
C PHE A 50 4.38 -13.49 8.88
N LYS A 51 4.59 -14.78 9.11
CA LYS A 51 3.63 -15.66 9.79
C LYS A 51 4.37 -16.28 10.97
N GLY A 52 3.97 -15.94 12.18
CA GLY A 52 4.66 -16.41 13.37
C GLY A 52 4.00 -15.96 14.66
N THR A 53 4.77 -15.95 15.75
CA THR A 53 4.29 -15.55 17.07
C THR A 53 5.04 -14.31 17.55
N LEU A 54 4.31 -13.27 17.92
CA LEU A 54 4.83 -12.05 18.55
C LEU A 54 4.07 -11.79 19.84
N ALA A 55 4.78 -11.38 20.89
CA ALA A 55 4.20 -11.21 22.24
C ALA A 55 3.31 -12.39 22.70
N GLY A 56 3.67 -13.63 22.32
CA GLY A 56 2.92 -14.84 22.66
C GLY A 56 1.64 -15.08 21.85
N LYS A 57 1.33 -14.25 20.84
CA LYS A 57 0.14 -14.39 20.00
C LYS A 57 0.51 -14.72 18.55
N PRO A 58 -0.22 -15.61 17.86
CA PRO A 58 -0.04 -15.81 16.43
C PRO A 58 -0.39 -14.52 15.68
N ILE A 59 0.41 -14.19 14.67
CA ILE A 59 0.21 -13.00 13.86
C ILE A 59 0.67 -13.27 12.42
N HIS A 60 -0.11 -12.74 11.48
CA HIS A 60 0.21 -12.72 10.07
C HIS A 60 0.28 -11.25 9.62
N LEU A 61 1.48 -10.83 9.22
CA LEU A 61 1.74 -9.51 8.67
C LEU A 61 2.09 -9.64 7.19
N LEU A 62 1.76 -8.61 6.43
CA LEU A 62 2.02 -8.51 5.01
C LEU A 62 2.42 -7.09 4.65
N MET A 63 3.40 -6.94 3.76
CA MET A 63 3.75 -5.65 3.16
C MET A 63 3.16 -5.50 1.76
N HIS A 64 2.50 -4.36 1.56
CA HIS A 64 1.98 -3.94 0.27
C HIS A 64 2.11 -2.43 0.15
N GLU A 65 2.58 -1.93 -1.00
CA GLU A 65 2.78 -0.49 -1.26
C GLU A 65 3.46 0.28 -0.11
N CYS A 66 4.53 -0.29 0.47
CA CYS A 66 5.28 0.34 1.55
C CYS A 66 4.42 0.61 2.81
N LYS A 67 3.41 -0.21 3.04
CA LYS A 67 2.56 -0.26 4.24
C LYS A 67 2.57 -1.68 4.78
N VAL A 68 2.37 -1.82 6.09
CA VAL A 68 2.21 -3.12 6.76
C VAL A 68 0.77 -3.30 7.17
N TYR A 69 0.22 -4.46 6.81
CA TYR A 69 -1.11 -4.89 7.14
C TYR A 69 -1.05 -6.13 8.03
N LYS A 70 -1.93 -6.17 9.03
CA LYS A 70 -2.29 -7.41 9.73
C LYS A 70 -3.35 -8.11 8.90
N VAL A 71 -3.12 -9.38 8.62
CA VAL A 71 -4.03 -10.24 7.86
C VAL A 71 -4.82 -11.09 8.84
N GLU A 72 -6.15 -11.03 8.75
CA GLU A 72 -7.06 -11.81 9.60
C GLU A 72 -8.04 -12.63 8.74
N PRO A 73 -8.48 -13.81 9.20
CA PRO A 73 -9.55 -14.54 8.52
C PRO A 73 -10.83 -13.70 8.44
N ALA A 74 -11.51 -13.78 7.30
CA ALA A 74 -12.81 -13.18 7.04
C ALA A 74 -13.81 -14.27 6.61
N GLU A 75 -14.98 -13.87 6.11
CA GLU A 75 -16.04 -14.82 5.73
C GLU A 75 -15.59 -15.79 4.62
N GLY A 76 -15.88 -17.08 4.82
CA GLY A 76 -15.46 -18.15 3.91
C GLY A 76 -13.95 -18.35 3.93
N ASP A 77 -13.33 -18.36 2.75
CA ASP A 77 -11.88 -18.52 2.58
C ASP A 77 -11.17 -17.17 2.39
N ASN A 78 -11.86 -16.07 2.72
CA ASN A 78 -11.32 -14.73 2.56
C ASN A 78 -10.48 -14.30 3.74
N VAL A 79 -9.68 -13.26 3.52
CA VAL A 79 -9.00 -12.51 4.58
C VAL A 79 -9.41 -11.04 4.53
N ALA A 80 -9.23 -10.38 5.67
CA ALA A 80 -9.36 -8.95 5.85
C ALA A 80 -8.00 -8.35 6.20
N TRP A 81 -7.68 -7.18 5.64
CA TRP A 81 -6.47 -6.44 5.97
C TRP A 81 -6.77 -5.27 6.92
N THR A 82 -6.01 -5.18 8.01
CA THR A 82 -5.99 -4.01 8.88
C THR A 82 -4.63 -3.33 8.78
N GLN A 83 -4.58 -2.08 8.32
CA GLN A 83 -3.33 -1.32 8.25
C GLN A 83 -2.78 -1.10 9.67
N VAL A 84 -1.54 -1.53 9.93
CA VAL A 84 -0.86 -1.38 11.23
C VAL A 84 0.36 -0.46 11.16
N LEU A 85 0.89 -0.20 9.97
CA LEU A 85 1.98 0.77 9.75
C LEU A 85 1.90 1.36 8.35
N GLU A 86 1.99 2.69 8.28
CA GLU A 86 2.09 3.43 7.01
C GLU A 86 3.41 4.21 6.89
N GLY A 87 4.24 4.26 7.93
CA GLY A 87 5.46 5.06 7.95
C GLY A 87 5.19 6.56 8.04
N ASP A 88 6.20 7.37 7.74
CA ASP A 88 6.11 8.83 7.87
C ASP A 88 5.18 9.44 6.83
N PHE A 89 4.43 10.45 7.26
CA PHE A 89 3.58 11.25 6.39
C PHE A 89 4.43 12.19 5.52
N SER A 90 4.11 12.27 4.22
CA SER A 90 4.78 13.16 3.26
C SER A 90 3.77 14.14 2.67
N LEU A 91 4.15 15.42 2.60
CA LEU A 91 3.38 16.46 1.90
C LEU A 91 3.49 16.34 0.37
N LEU A 92 4.57 15.74 -0.12
CA LEU A 92 4.78 15.51 -1.54
C LEU A 92 4.42 14.07 -1.93
N PRO A 93 3.97 13.83 -3.17
CA PRO A 93 3.78 12.48 -3.68
C PRO A 93 5.06 11.65 -3.58
N THR A 94 4.92 10.41 -3.12
CA THR A 94 6.02 9.44 -3.03
C THR A 94 5.63 8.14 -3.72
N LEU A 95 6.63 7.37 -4.14
CA LEU A 95 6.47 6.04 -4.73
C LEU A 95 7.17 5.01 -3.85
N CYS A 96 6.57 3.83 -3.71
CA CYS A 96 7.23 2.72 -3.04
C CYS A 96 8.31 2.13 -3.97
N VAL A 97 9.59 2.29 -3.59
CA VAL A 97 10.73 1.76 -4.37
C VAL A 97 11.36 0.55 -3.71
N ARG A 98 11.16 0.36 -2.40
CA ARG A 98 11.67 -0.79 -1.64
C ARG A 98 10.80 -1.09 -0.43
N GLN A 99 10.51 -2.36 -0.19
CA GLN A 99 9.75 -2.82 0.98
C GLN A 99 10.21 -4.20 1.42
N GLU A 100 10.47 -4.38 2.71
CA GLU A 100 10.98 -5.63 3.28
C GLU A 100 10.44 -5.87 4.69
N LEU A 101 10.07 -7.12 5.02
CA LEU A 101 9.80 -7.58 6.38
C LEU A 101 10.90 -8.56 6.80
N THR A 102 11.60 -8.24 7.89
CA THR A 102 12.63 -9.10 8.46
C THR A 102 12.25 -9.53 9.86
N ALA A 103 12.20 -10.84 10.08
CA ALA A 103 11.98 -11.41 11.41
C ALA A 103 13.30 -11.45 12.21
N GLY A 104 13.24 -11.07 13.48
CA GLY A 104 14.32 -11.24 14.45
C GLY A 104 13.84 -12.01 15.69
N LYS A 105 14.71 -12.15 16.69
CA LYS A 105 14.37 -12.85 17.95
C LYS A 105 13.33 -12.05 18.75
N GLY A 106 12.06 -12.41 18.61
CA GLY A 106 10.93 -11.78 19.34
C GLY A 106 10.49 -10.41 18.79
N PHE A 107 10.88 -10.08 17.56
CA PHE A 107 10.47 -8.84 16.90
C PHE A 107 10.41 -9.02 15.39
N VAL A 108 9.75 -8.08 14.73
CA VAL A 108 9.79 -7.90 13.27
C VAL A 108 10.25 -6.47 12.98
N GLN A 109 11.04 -6.34 11.92
CA GLN A 109 11.46 -5.07 11.37
C GLN A 109 10.84 -4.89 9.98
N ALA A 110 10.31 -3.70 9.72
CA ALA A 110 9.82 -3.28 8.42
C ALA A 110 10.76 -2.23 7.84
N PHE A 111 11.15 -2.38 6.58
CA PHE A 111 11.85 -1.36 5.80
C PHE A 111 10.87 -0.74 4.80
N ILE A 112 10.61 0.56 4.92
CA ILE A 112 9.70 1.37 4.10
C ILE A 112 10.54 2.34 3.26
N GLY A 113 10.92 1.90 2.07
CA GLY A 113 11.66 2.70 1.11
C GLY A 113 10.72 3.46 0.19
N ARG A 114 10.31 4.65 0.59
CA ARG A 114 9.58 5.59 -0.26
C ARG A 114 10.54 6.59 -0.89
N GLN A 115 10.33 6.88 -2.16
CA GLN A 115 11.07 7.91 -2.90
C GLN A 115 10.13 9.06 -3.24
N ALA A 116 10.56 10.29 -2.94
CA ALA A 116 9.85 11.47 -3.42
C ALA A 116 9.91 11.54 -4.95
N PHE A 117 8.81 11.87 -5.60
CA PHE A 117 8.74 11.91 -7.06
C PHE A 117 9.81 12.84 -7.65
N GLY A 118 10.62 12.33 -8.58
CA GLY A 118 11.72 13.07 -9.21
C GLY A 118 13.04 13.11 -8.43
N ALA A 119 13.12 12.49 -7.24
CA ALA A 119 14.37 12.36 -6.51
C ALA A 119 15.28 11.27 -7.11
N GLY A 120 16.60 11.44 -7.00
CA GLY A 120 17.61 10.51 -7.53
C GLY A 120 18.06 9.39 -6.57
N GLY A 121 17.36 9.16 -5.46
CA GLY A 121 17.73 8.15 -4.46
C GLY A 121 16.59 7.77 -3.52
N CYS A 122 16.87 6.87 -2.58
CA CYS A 122 16.01 6.53 -1.44
C CYS A 122 16.67 7.01 -0.14
N CYS A 123 15.95 7.30 0.95
CA CYS A 123 14.50 7.22 1.16
C CYS A 123 13.99 8.53 1.77
N ALA A 124 12.75 8.89 1.48
CA ALA A 124 12.07 9.99 2.14
C ALA A 124 11.58 9.54 3.53
N GLY A 125 11.91 10.31 4.58
CA GLY A 125 11.51 10.02 5.95
C GLY A 125 12.29 8.87 6.60
N THR A 126 11.69 8.27 7.62
CA THR A 126 12.24 7.16 8.39
C THR A 126 11.95 5.83 7.68
N PRO A 127 12.97 5.10 7.21
CA PRO A 127 12.72 3.87 6.47
C PRO A 127 12.58 2.66 7.39
N GLU A 128 13.12 2.65 8.61
CA GLU A 128 13.14 1.46 9.45
C GLU A 128 12.21 1.59 10.66
N TYR A 129 11.33 0.60 10.80
CA TYR A 129 10.44 0.48 11.95
C TYR A 129 10.56 -0.91 12.56
N ARG A 130 10.38 -1.00 13.87
CA ARG A 130 10.43 -2.26 14.61
C ARG A 130 9.19 -2.44 15.46
N SER A 131 8.71 -3.67 15.54
CA SER A 131 7.60 -4.07 16.41
C SER A 131 7.88 -5.39 17.13
N THR A 132 7.40 -5.50 18.36
CA THR A 132 7.50 -6.72 19.19
C THR A 132 6.16 -7.45 19.32
N ASP A 133 5.07 -6.82 18.88
CA ASP A 133 3.69 -7.34 18.91
C ASP A 133 3.03 -7.38 17.52
N GLY A 134 3.66 -6.77 16.51
CA GLY A 134 3.20 -6.58 15.13
C GLY A 134 2.09 -5.53 14.96
N LEU A 135 1.72 -4.83 16.03
CA LEU A 135 0.64 -3.83 16.03
C LEU A 135 1.19 -2.44 16.33
N THR A 136 2.11 -2.35 17.29
CA THR A 136 2.77 -1.12 17.70
C THR A 136 4.14 -1.06 17.07
N TRP A 137 4.39 -0.03 16.27
CA TRP A 137 5.64 0.14 15.53
C TRP A 137 6.39 1.37 16.02
N LYS A 138 7.71 1.23 16.17
CA LYS A 138 8.60 2.32 16.58
C LYS A 138 9.67 2.55 15.52
N PRO A 139 10.00 3.81 15.20
CA PRO A 139 11.21 4.12 14.44
C PRO A 139 12.44 3.48 15.09
N ARG A 140 13.39 3.03 14.27
CA ARG A 140 14.65 2.46 14.74
C ARG A 140 15.77 3.50 14.81
#